data_AF-A0A5E4BTW8-F1
#
_entry.id   AF-A0A5E4BTW8-F1
#
_cell.length_a   1.000
_cell.length_b   1.000
_cell.length_c   1.000
_cell.angle_alpha   90.00
_cell.angle_beta   90.00
_cell.angle_gamma   90.00
#
_symmetry.space_group_name_H-M   'P 1'
#
loop_
_entity.id
_entity.type
_entity.pdbx_description
1 polymer ?
#
loop_
_entity_poly.entity_id
_entity_poly.type
_entity_poly.pdbx_seq_one_letter_code
_entity_poly.pdbx_strand_id
1 'polypeptide(L)' 'GVYTSGITELWVERKPIVKRSLNKGHLVGTEVNTILGQVQDLFDGGFDADQFGGRLGDVNM' A
#
# COMPACT_ATOMS: atom_id res chain seq x y z
N GLY A 1 -23.15 -4.56 -9.41
CA GLY A 1 -21.98 -3.75 -9.01
C GLY A 1 -21.21 -4.51 -7.95
N VAL A 2 -19.89 -4.55 -8.03
CA VAL A 2 -19.06 -5.13 -6.96
C VAL A 2 -18.96 -4.09 -5.86
N TYR A 3 -19.39 -4.44 -4.64
CA TYR A 3 -19.31 -3.55 -3.48
C TYR A 3 -18.15 -4.00 -2.59
N THR A 4 -17.14 -3.15 -2.43
CA THR A 4 -16.04 -3.38 -1.48
C THR A 4 -16.45 -2.88 -0.09
N SER A 5 -16.18 -3.66 0.96
CA SER A 5 -16.60 -3.33 2.34
C SER A 5 -15.88 -2.10 2.92
N GLY A 6 -14.70 -1.78 2.38
CA GLY A 6 -13.79 -0.76 2.90
C GLY A 6 -13.06 -1.16 4.18
N ILE A 7 -13.24 -2.39 4.68
CA ILE A 7 -12.52 -2.84 5.87
C ILE A 7 -11.04 -3.04 5.54
N THR A 8 -10.17 -2.40 6.32
CA THR A 8 -8.70 -2.47 6.20
C THR A 8 -8.12 -3.06 7.47
N GLU A 9 -7.18 -4.00 7.31
CA GLU A 9 -6.48 -4.68 8.40
C GLU A 9 -4.96 -4.52 8.22
N LEU A 10 -4.27 -4.18 9.31
CA LEU A 10 -2.82 -4.15 9.36
C LEU A 10 -2.36 -5.19 10.38
N TRP A 11 -1.39 -6.02 10.00
CA TRP A 11 -0.81 -7.06 10.84
C TRP A 11 0.68 -6.78 11.03
N VAL A 12 1.13 -6.68 12.28
CA VAL A 12 2.54 -6.49 12.64
C VAL A 12 2.97 -7.68 13.48
N GLU A 13 4.07 -8.34 13.09
CA GLU A 13 4.53 -9.59 13.73
C GLU A 13 3.41 -10.64 13.89
N ARG A 14 2.58 -10.79 12.85
CA ARG A 14 1.43 -11.72 12.81
C ARG A 14 0.32 -11.42 13.83
N LYS A 15 0.32 -10.24 14.45
CA LYS A 15 -0.76 -9.76 15.34
C LYS A 15 -1.60 -8.69 14.63
N PRO A 16 -2.94 -8.78 14.68
CA PRO A 16 -3.77 -7.77 14.04
C PRO A 16 -3.81 -6.49 14.88
N ILE A 17 -3.75 -5.36 14.21
CA ILE A 17 -4.06 -4.04 14.78
C ILE A 17 -5.56 -3.77 14.61
N VAL A 18 -6.11 -2.77 15.34
CA VAL A 18 -7.50 -2.34 15.26
C VAL A 18 -7.93 -2.11 13.80
N LYS A 19 -9.01 -2.80 13.38
CA LYS A 19 -9.59 -2.68 12.04
C LYS A 19 -10.09 -1.25 11.78
N ARG A 20 -9.92 -0.79 10.54
CA ARG A 20 -10.39 0.53 10.09
C ARG A 20 -11.30 0.40 8.88
N SER A 21 -12.06 1.45 8.57
CA SER A 21 -12.83 1.59 7.34
C SER A 21 -12.19 2.67 6.48
N LEU A 22 -11.85 2.36 5.23
CA LEU A 22 -11.23 3.25 4.26
C LEU A 22 -11.80 2.99 2.86
N ASN A 23 -12.06 4.04 2.07
CA ASN A 23 -12.43 3.96 0.66
C ASN A 23 -13.53 2.93 0.32
N LYS A 24 -14.58 2.86 1.15
CA LYS A 24 -15.72 1.94 0.94
C LYS A 24 -16.36 2.16 -0.44
N GLY A 25 -16.54 1.08 -1.21
CA GLY A 25 -17.11 1.13 -2.55
C GLY A 25 -16.14 1.60 -3.65
N HIS A 26 -14.90 1.93 -3.31
CA HIS A 26 -13.88 2.30 -4.30
C HIS A 26 -13.28 1.04 -4.96
N LEU A 27 -12.90 1.19 -6.23
CA LEU A 27 -12.13 0.21 -7.00
C LEU A 27 -10.73 0.78 -7.23
N VAL A 28 -9.70 0.01 -6.88
CA VAL A 28 -8.30 0.39 -7.16
C VAL A 28 -8.09 0.39 -8.68
N GLY A 29 -7.41 1.42 -9.19
CA GLY A 29 -7.07 1.54 -10.61
C GLY A 29 -6.22 0.36 -11.10
N THR A 30 -6.33 0.02 -12.38
CA THR A 30 -5.65 -1.14 -12.98
C THR A 30 -4.27 -0.82 -13.57
N GLU A 31 -4.00 0.45 -13.86
CA GLU A 31 -2.69 0.92 -14.29
C GLU A 31 -1.83 1.16 -13.05
N VAL A 32 -0.83 0.30 -12.83
CA VAL A 32 -0.02 0.30 -11.60
C VAL A 32 1.46 0.18 -11.96
N ASN A 33 2.28 1.01 -11.31
CA ASN A 33 3.71 0.80 -11.19
C ASN A 33 4.06 0.57 -9.71
N THR A 34 4.59 -0.61 -9.38
CA THR A 34 4.90 -0.98 -7.99
C THR A 34 6.39 -0.80 -7.73
N ILE A 35 6.74 0.14 -6.85
CA ILE A 35 8.11 0.50 -6.50
C ILE A 35 8.39 0.17 -5.04
N LEU A 36 9.59 -0.34 -4.74
CA LEU A 36 10.08 -0.62 -3.39
C LEU A 36 11.24 0.32 -3.05
N GLY A 37 11.24 0.85 -1.82
CA GLY A 37 12.33 1.68 -1.31
C GLY A 37 12.29 3.16 -1.70
N GLN A 38 11.27 3.60 -2.43
CA GLN A 38 11.02 5.00 -2.79
C GLN A 38 9.51 5.28 -2.77
N VAL A 39 9.12 6.53 -2.57
CA VAL A 39 7.74 7.02 -2.65
C VAL A 39 7.54 7.66 -4.02
N GLN A 40 6.47 7.26 -4.72
CA GLN A 40 6.08 7.85 -6.01
C GLN A 40 5.10 9.00 -5.78
N ASP A 41 5.52 10.22 -6.15
CA ASP A 41 4.64 11.40 -6.18
C ASP A 41 4.09 11.67 -7.59
N LEU A 42 4.74 11.07 -8.61
CA LEU A 42 4.32 11.02 -10.00
C LEU A 42 4.37 9.57 -10.48
N PHE A 43 3.67 9.26 -11.58
CA PHE A 43 3.77 7.93 -12.19
C PHE A 43 5.22 7.63 -12.58
N ASP A 44 5.82 6.63 -11.95
CA ASP A 44 7.22 6.23 -12.13
C ASP A 44 8.26 7.32 -11.83
N GLY A 45 7.97 8.25 -10.91
CA GLY A 45 8.92 9.30 -10.57
C GLY A 45 8.55 10.19 -9.39
N GLY A 46 9.30 11.30 -9.28
CA GLY A 46 9.20 12.20 -8.13
C GLY A 46 9.92 11.70 -6.88
N PHE A 47 10.94 10.84 -7.05
CA PHE A 47 11.67 10.25 -5.93
C PHE A 47 12.51 11.27 -5.16
N ASP A 48 12.64 11.04 -3.84
CA ASP A 48 13.54 11.77 -2.95
C ASP A 48 14.47 10.78 -2.24
N ALA A 49 15.76 11.11 -2.19
CA ALA A 49 16.82 10.22 -1.71
C ALA A 49 16.64 9.82 -0.24
N ASP A 50 15.96 10.64 0.57
CA ASP A 50 15.88 10.48 2.02
C ASP A 50 14.67 9.65 2.51
N GLN A 51 14.04 8.85 1.64
CA GLN A 51 12.77 8.16 1.96
C GLN A 51 12.92 6.76 2.60
N PHE A 52 13.95 5.97 2.26
CA PHE A 52 14.17 4.64 2.85
C PHE A 52 15.63 4.19 2.81
N GLY A 53 16.17 3.75 3.95
CA GLY A 53 17.56 3.26 4.08
C GLY A 53 17.71 1.85 4.66
N GLY A 54 16.63 1.07 4.73
CA GLY A 54 16.60 -0.24 5.38
C GLY A 54 16.78 -1.43 4.44
N ARG A 55 16.44 -2.63 4.92
CA ARG A 55 16.36 -3.86 4.12
C ARG A 55 14.91 -4.31 3.99
N LEU A 56 14.54 -4.78 2.81
CA LEU A 56 13.24 -5.40 2.52
C LEU A 56 13.44 -6.87 2.17
N GLY A 57 12.46 -7.71 2.50
CA GLY A 57 12.46 -9.14 2.24
C GLY A 57 11.05 -9.71 2.37
N ASP A 58 10.84 -10.91 1.84
CA ASP A 58 9.58 -11.68 1.94
C ASP A 58 8.29 -10.90 1.56
N VAL A 59 8.39 -10.05 0.54
CA VAL A 59 7.27 -9.24 0.03
C VAL A 59 6.33 -10.12 -0.78
N ASN A 60 5.03 -10.08 -0.45
CA ASN A 60 3.96 -10.78 -1.17
C ASN A 60 2.76 -9.83 -1.33
N MET A 61 2.01 -9.96 -2.43
CA MET A 61 0.80 -9.19 -2.75
C MET A 61 -0.35 -10.15 -3.08
#